data_AF-A0A9P6XPA2-F1
#
_entry.id   AF-A0A9P6XPA2-F1
#
_cell.length_a   1.000
_cell.length_b   1.000
_cell.length_c   1.000
_cell.angle_alpha   90.00
_cell.angle_beta   90.00
_cell.angle_gamma   90.00
#
_symmetry.space_group_name_H-M   'P 1'
#
loop_
_entity.id
_entity.type
_entity.pdbx_description
1 polymer ?
#
loop_
_entity_poly.entity_id
_entity_poly.type
_entity_poly.pdbx_seq_one_letter_code
_entity_poly.pdbx_strand_id
1 'polypeptide(L)' 'MLVADAMPLQQVLQELGRYQHRWLRVDPRVAGLPVSGAFPLDDLQRSLSMLAATHALRIEQGLWIHVSAAGHRG' A
#
# COMPACT_ATOMS: atom_id res chain seq x y z
N MET A 1 3.58 -11.86 8.99
CA MET A 1 2.51 -10.87 8.73
C MET A 1 2.92 -9.54 9.30
N LEU A 2 2.46 -8.44 8.70
CA LEU A 2 2.55 -7.10 9.23
C LEU A 2 1.19 -6.75 9.85
N VAL A 3 1.17 -6.37 11.12
CA VAL A 3 -0.04 -5.83 11.77
C VAL A 3 0.11 -4.32 11.83
N ALA A 4 -0.81 -3.62 11.18
CA ALA A 4 -0.89 -2.17 11.17
C ALA A 4 -2.03 -1.72 12.08
N ASP A 5 -1.76 -0.74 12.94
CA ASP A 5 -2.74 -0.06 13.78
C ASP A 5 -2.57 1.44 13.57
N ALA A 6 -3.50 2.05 12.83
CA ALA A 6 -3.47 3.46 12.42
C ALA A 6 -2.12 3.91 11.83
N MET A 7 -1.40 3.00 11.16
CA MET A 7 -0.06 3.24 10.64
C MET A 7 -0.16 4.07 9.35
N PRO A 8 0.73 5.06 9.12
CA PRO A 8 0.76 5.80 7.86
C PRO A 8 0.99 4.84 6.68
N LEU A 9 0.25 5.04 5.58
CA LEU A 9 0.36 4.22 4.37
C LEU A 9 1.81 4.10 3.88
N GLN A 10 2.59 5.18 3.93
CA GLN A 10 4.00 5.15 3.55
C GLN A 10 4.79 4.12 4.37
N GLN A 11 4.56 4.05 5.68
CA GLN A 11 5.26 3.11 6.56
C GLN A 11 4.83 1.67 6.31
N VAL A 12 3.54 1.43 6.06
CA VAL A 12 3.03 0.11 5.67
C VAL A 12 3.70 -0.36 4.37
N LEU A 13 3.76 0.50 3.35
CA LEU A 13 4.38 0.17 2.06
C LEU A 13 5.90 -0.03 2.18
N GLN A 14 6.59 0.74 3.02
CA GLN A 14 8.01 0.54 3.30
C GLN A 14 8.29 -0.83 3.90
N GLU A 15 7.50 -1.25 4.90
CA GLU A 15 7.65 -2.57 5.49
C GLU A 15 7.34 -3.69 4.49
N LEU A 16 6.23 -3.60 3.75
CA LEU A 16 5.90 -4.59 2.72
C LEU A 16 6.99 -4.70 1.64
N GLY A 17 7.52 -3.57 1.19
CA GLY A 17 8.61 -3.53 0.20
C GLY A 17 9.92 -4.12 0.71
N ARG A 18 10.21 -3.96 2.01
CA ARG A 18 11.41 -4.49 2.66
C ARG A 18 11.45 -6.02 2.64
N TYR A 19 10.36 -6.68 3.00
CA TYR A 19 10.29 -8.16 3.00
C TYR A 19 10.31 -8.76 1.59
N GLN A 20 9.84 -7.99 0.60
CA GLN A 20 9.69 -8.44 -0.78
C GLN A 20 10.83 -7.99 -1.70
N HIS A 21 11.83 -7.29 -1.16
CA HIS A 21 12.94 -6.70 -1.91
C HIS A 21 12.47 -5.86 -3.11
N ARG A 22 11.35 -5.14 -2.95
CA ARG A 22 10.73 -4.32 -3.99
C ARG A 22 10.56 -2.88 -3.52
N TRP A 23 10.86 -1.93 -4.40
CA TRP A 23 10.58 -0.52 -4.15
C TRP A 23 9.14 -0.16 -4.49
N LEU A 24 8.42 0.33 -3.49
CA LEU A 24 7.07 0.84 -3.61
C LEU A 24 7.13 2.37 -3.49
N ARG A 25 6.57 3.08 -4.48
CA ARG A 25 6.41 4.54 -4.43
C ARG A 25 4.98 4.86 -4.03
N VAL A 26 4.83 5.84 -3.15
CA VAL A 26 3.53 6.32 -2.70
C VAL A 26 3.38 7.78 -3.10
N ASP A 27 2.19 8.16 -3.57
CA ASP A 27 1.84 9.56 -3.81
C ASP A 27 1.82 10.31 -2.47
N PRO A 28 2.53 11.46 -2.35
CA PRO A 28 2.57 12.25 -1.11
C PRO A 28 1.18 12.60 -0.55
N ARG A 29 0.16 12.72 -1.38
CA ARG A 29 -1.21 13.06 -0.96
C ARG A 29 -1.87 11.96 -0.12
N VAL A 30 -1.44 10.71 -0.28
CA VAL A 30 -1.98 9.55 0.47
C VAL A 30 -0.96 8.93 1.41
N ALA A 31 0.29 9.40 1.42
CA ALA A 31 1.37 8.85 2.25
C ALA A 31 1.04 8.82 3.75
N GLY A 32 0.29 9.81 4.23
CA GLY A 32 -0.17 9.91 5.63
C GLY A 32 -1.50 9.23 5.93
N LEU A 33 -2.14 8.55 4.97
CA LEU A 33 -3.43 7.89 5.20
C LEU A 33 -3.27 6.80 6.27
N PRO A 34 -4.08 6.81 7.36
CA PRO A 34 -3.99 5.79 8.39
C PRO A 34 -4.55 4.46 7.88
N VAL A 35 -3.75 3.41 8.04
CA VAL A 35 -4.07 2.04 7.63
C VAL A 35 -4.10 1.16 8.88
N SER A 36 -5.17 0.38 8.99
CA SER A 36 -5.31 -0.66 10.01
C SER A 36 -5.63 -2.00 9.35
N GLY A 37 -5.00 -3.07 9.83
CA GLY A 37 -5.23 -4.42 9.30
C GLY A 37 -4.02 -5.33 9.43
N ALA A 38 -4.21 -6.60 9.07
CA ALA A 38 -3.15 -7.60 9.03
C ALA A 38 -2.84 -7.94 7.57
N PHE A 39 -1.60 -7.69 7.16
CA PHE A 39 -1.13 -7.85 5.79
C PHE A 39 -0.10 -9.00 5.71
N PRO A 40 -0.26 -9.97 4.80
CA PRO A 40 0.76 -10.99 4.56
C PRO A 40 2.08 -10.36 4.08
N LEU A 41 3.20 -10.88 4.58
CA LEU A 41 4.54 -10.40 4.19
C LEU A 41 5.11 -11.21 3.02
N ASP A 42 4.62 -12.43 2.84
CA ASP A 42 4.98 -13.41 1.82
C ASP A 42 4.22 -13.21 0.50
N ASP A 43 3.04 -12.56 0.54
CA ASP A 43 2.23 -12.26 -0.64
C ASP A 43 1.96 -10.75 -0.77
N LEU A 44 2.83 -10.07 -1.52
CA LEU A 44 2.72 -8.64 -1.77
C LEU A 44 1.44 -8.28 -2.54
N GLN A 45 1.04 -9.09 -3.52
CA GLN A 45 -0.12 -8.78 -4.37
C GLN A 45 -1.41 -8.83 -3.56
N ARG A 46 -1.53 -9.79 -2.65
CA ARG A 46 -2.65 -9.86 -1.72
C ARG A 46 -2.69 -8.64 -0.80
N SER A 47 -1.56 -8.25 -0.22
CA SER A 47 -1.48 -7.05 0.64
C SER A 47 -1.87 -5.77 -0.11
N LEU A 48 -1.37 -5.59 -1.33
CA LEU A 48 -1.71 -4.45 -2.19
C LEU A 48 -3.19 -4.45 -2.59
N SER A 49 -3.75 -5.61 -2.92
CA SER A 49 -5.18 -5.75 -3.25
C SER A 49 -6.08 -5.38 -2.06
N MET A 50 -5.71 -5.81 -0.86
CA MET A 50 -6.41 -5.44 0.38
C MET A 50 -6.39 -3.92 0.60
N LEU A 51 -5.21 -3.30 0.46
CA LEU A 51 -5.06 -1.84 0.59
C LEU A 51 -5.92 -1.08 -0.44
N ALA A 52 -5.93 -1.53 -1.70
CA ALA A 52 -6.73 -0.91 -2.75
C ALA A 52 -8.23 -0.98 -2.46
N ALA A 53 -8.70 -2.13 -1.98
CA ALA A 53 -10.11 -2.38 -1.68
C ALA A 53 -10.62 -1.58 -0.48
N THR A 54 -9.80 -1.39 0.57
CA THR A 54 -10.25 -0.72 1.80
C THR A 54 -10.12 0.80 1.76
N HIS A 55 -9.14 1.32 1.01
CA HIS A 55 -8.76 2.73 1.09
C HIS A 55 -8.98 3.52 -0.20
N ALA A 56 -9.71 2.96 -1.16
CA ALA A 56 -9.92 3.55 -2.48
C ALA A 56 -8.60 4.02 -3.10
N LEU A 57 -7.60 3.14 -3.10
CA LEU A 57 -6.28 3.40 -3.68
C LEU A 57 -6.20 2.80 -5.09
N ARG A 58 -5.46 3.45 -5.97
CA ARG A 58 -5.03 2.91 -7.26
C ARG A 58 -3.61 2.38 -7.13
N ILE A 59 -3.37 1.23 -7.73
CA ILE A 59 -2.06 0.57 -7.78
C ILE A 59 -1.65 0.39 -9.23
N GLU A 60 -0.52 0.97 -9.61
CA GLU A 60 0.06 0.89 -10.94
C GLU A 60 1.33 0.05 -10.87
N GLN A 61 1.41 -0.99 -11.70
CA GLN A 61 2.55 -1.92 -11.73
C GLN A 61 3.40 -1.67 -12.98
N GLY A 62 4.67 -1.34 -12.78
CA GLY A 62 5.68 -1.16 -13.83
C GLY A 62 7.07 -1.56 -13.33
N LEU A 63 8.10 -0.77 -13.65
CA LEU A 63 9.45 -0.96 -13.08
C LEU A 63 9.46 -0.84 -11.53
N TRP A 64 8.55 -0.02 -11.01
CA TRP A 64 8.20 0.06 -9.59
C TRP A 64 6.69 -0.10 -9.43
N ILE A 65 6.24 -0.32 -8.20
CA ILE A 65 4.82 -0.25 -7.85
C ILE A 65 4.53 1.16 -7.37
N HIS A 66 3.54 1.81 -7.95
CA HIS A 66 3.10 3.16 -7.56
C HIS A 66 1.70 3.11 -6.96
N VAL A 67 1.54 3.71 -5.78
CA VAL A 67 0.28 3.74 -5.01
C VAL A 67 -0.21 5.18 -4.90
N SER A 68 -1.44 5.43 -5.35
CA SER A 68 -2.06 6.75 -5.35
C SER A 68 -3.54 6.67 -4.96
N ALA A 69 -4.20 7.80 -4.76
CA ALA A 69 -5.66 7.81 -4.56
C ALA A 69 -6.37 7.35 -5.84
N ALA A 70 -7.40 6.52 -5.72
CA ALA A 70 -8.29 6.22 -6.82
C ALA A 70 -9.15 7.48 -7.09
N GLY A 71 -8.93 8.14 -8.23
CA GLY A 71 -9.77 9.25 -8.65
C GLY A 71 -11.24 8.81 -8.77
N HIS A 72 -12.15 9.51 -8.11
CA HIS A 72 -13.58 9.36 -8.36
C HIS A 72 -13.86 9.79 -9.81
N ARG A 73 -14.15 8.84 -10.70
CA ARG A 73 -14.82 9.16 -11.96
C ARG A 73 -16.28 9.40 -11.62
N GLY A 74 -16.65 10.68 -11.53
CA GLY A 74 -18.04 11.13 -11.61
C GLY A 74 -18.60 10.96 -13.02
#